data_AF-A0A6B2LG88-F1
#
_entry.id   AF-A0A6B2LG88-F1
#
_cell.length_a   1.000
_cell.length_b   1.000
_cell.length_c   1.000
_cell.angle_alpha   90.00
_cell.angle_beta   90.00
_cell.angle_gamma   90.00
#
_symmetry.space_group_name_H-M   'P 1'
#
loop_
_entity.id
_entity.type
_entity.pdbx_description
1 polymer ?
#
loop_
_entity_poly.entity_id
_entity_poly.type
_entity_poly.pdbx_seq_one_letter_code
_entity_poly.pdbx_strand_id
1 'polypeptide(L)'
;MAVSHFFNSNGCKNKVLVLEARNRIGGRIHTIKIGNAFIDLGASWIHGSKNNPMFKIAKENGWDIRPSDYFNCTVFQDNAQLVGAELSQFRLSFDKAWDYIEKRQDKIRKDKKPDVPLSQLVNALIESKKNTKEREIYGHISTSEFDLEYAGDLNKMSALHFDSGETDDSDNWWVISGYEQLIQHLANGSQVLLEQVVEEIDYSGKNTIVKTKGGIYHIISTLPG
;
A
#
# COMPACT_ATOMS: atom_id res chain seq x y z
N MET A 1 7.34 -14.93 0.29
CA MET A 1 6.23 -15.78 -0.23
C MET A 1 6.17 -15.82 -1.75
N ALA A 2 5.97 -14.69 -2.46
CA ALA A 2 5.90 -14.68 -3.93
C ALA A 2 7.08 -15.39 -4.64
N VAL A 3 8.31 -15.16 -4.17
CA VAL A 3 9.50 -15.86 -4.69
C VAL A 3 9.42 -17.37 -4.49
N SER A 4 9.03 -17.83 -3.29
CA SER A 4 8.88 -19.27 -3.01
C SER A 4 7.79 -19.90 -3.89
N HIS A 5 6.65 -19.20 -4.04
CA HIS A 5 5.59 -19.60 -4.96
C HIS A 5 6.11 -19.73 -6.40
N PHE A 6 6.86 -18.74 -6.90
CA PHE A 6 7.44 -18.78 -8.24
C PHE A 6 8.33 -20.02 -8.46
N PHE A 7 9.25 -20.32 -7.54
CA PHE A 7 10.11 -21.51 -7.67
C PHE A 7 9.30 -22.82 -7.61
N ASN A 8 8.31 -22.89 -6.72
CA ASN A 8 7.44 -24.06 -6.60
C ASN A 8 6.61 -24.30 -7.88
N SER A 9 6.07 -23.24 -8.46
CA SER A 9 5.27 -23.29 -9.70
C SER A 9 6.12 -23.61 -10.94
N ASN A 10 7.44 -23.43 -10.88
CA ASN A 10 8.39 -23.74 -11.95
C ASN A 10 9.18 -25.04 -11.70
N GLY A 11 8.64 -25.97 -10.90
CA GLY A 11 9.21 -27.31 -10.72
C GLY A 11 10.39 -27.39 -9.74
N CYS A 12 10.79 -26.29 -9.10
CA CYS A 12 11.82 -26.26 -8.06
C CYS A 12 11.24 -26.45 -6.66
N LYS A 13 10.33 -27.42 -6.49
CA LYS A 13 9.71 -27.73 -5.19
C LYS A 13 10.79 -28.10 -4.15
N ASN A 14 10.63 -27.63 -2.92
CA ASN A 14 11.56 -27.86 -1.79
C ASN A 14 12.98 -27.31 -2.00
N LYS A 15 13.19 -26.40 -2.97
CA LYS A 15 14.48 -25.72 -3.16
C LYS A 15 14.58 -24.39 -2.41
N VAL A 16 13.46 -23.89 -1.90
CA VAL A 16 13.39 -22.62 -1.19
C VAL A 16 12.93 -22.88 0.24
N LEU A 17 13.74 -22.44 1.20
CA LEU A 17 13.38 -22.34 2.61
C LEU A 17 13.16 -20.87 2.94
N VAL A 18 12.01 -20.55 3.53
CA VAL A 18 11.69 -19.20 4.00
C VAL A 18 11.86 -19.15 5.52
N LEU A 19 12.68 -18.24 6.01
CA LEU A 19 12.82 -17.93 7.43
C LEU A 19 11.99 -16.68 7.73
N GLU A 20 11.01 -16.79 8.63
CA GLU A 20 10.12 -15.70 9.03
C GLU A 20 10.33 -15.41 10.52
N ALA A 21 10.55 -14.13 10.84
CA ALA A 21 10.88 -13.70 12.20
C ALA A 21 9.68 -13.79 13.15
N ARG A 22 8.46 -13.61 12.63
CA ARG A 22 7.23 -13.66 13.42
C ARG A 22 6.73 -15.09 13.57
N ASN A 23 5.80 -15.27 14.49
CA ASN A 23 5.02 -16.50 14.65
C ASN A 23 3.90 -16.66 13.60
N ARG A 24 3.92 -15.86 12.53
CA ARG A 24 2.97 -15.90 11.42
C ARG A 24 3.60 -15.42 10.13
N ILE A 25 3.10 -15.92 9.01
CA ILE A 25 3.41 -15.39 7.67
C ILE A 25 2.62 -14.09 7.38
N GLY A 26 3.00 -13.43 6.30
CA GLY A 26 2.20 -12.34 5.68
C GLY A 26 2.67 -10.92 5.98
N GLY A 27 3.55 -10.72 6.97
CA GLY A 27 4.14 -9.41 7.23
C GLY A 27 3.07 -8.36 7.55
N ARG A 28 2.92 -7.35 6.67
CA ARG A 28 1.92 -6.27 6.74
C ARG A 28 0.53 -6.67 6.21
N ILE A 29 0.38 -7.86 5.63
CA ILE A 29 -0.93 -8.45 5.36
C ILE A 29 -1.30 -9.28 6.59
N HIS A 30 -2.40 -8.91 7.23
CA HIS A 30 -2.89 -9.60 8.41
C HIS A 30 -4.39 -9.40 8.54
N THR A 31 -5.13 -10.48 8.34
CA THR A 31 -6.56 -10.53 8.60
C THR A 31 -6.79 -11.18 9.96
N ILE A 32 -7.79 -10.69 10.69
CA ILE A 32 -8.35 -11.36 11.86
C ILE A 32 -9.82 -11.63 11.63
N LYS A 33 -10.37 -12.63 12.31
CA LYS A 33 -11.81 -12.92 12.28
C LYS A 33 -12.47 -12.46 13.56
N ILE A 34 -13.50 -11.61 13.45
CA ILE A 34 -14.36 -11.20 14.56
C ILE A 34 -15.79 -11.59 14.23
N GLY A 35 -16.33 -12.56 14.97
CA GLY A 35 -17.63 -13.17 14.66
C GLY A 35 -17.62 -13.78 13.25
N ASN A 36 -18.51 -13.29 12.38
CA ASN A 36 -18.59 -13.71 10.98
C ASN A 36 -17.86 -12.79 10.00
N ALA A 37 -17.19 -11.74 10.50
CA ALA A 37 -16.48 -10.77 9.67
C ALA A 37 -14.98 -11.03 9.65
N PHE A 38 -14.36 -10.74 8.50
CA PHE A 38 -12.92 -10.65 8.34
C PHE A 38 -12.52 -9.17 8.41
N ILE A 39 -11.49 -8.87 9.20
CA ILE A 39 -10.98 -7.52 9.39
C ILE A 39 -9.49 -7.53 9.06
N ASP A 40 -9.12 -6.75 8.07
CA ASP A 40 -7.73 -6.54 7.71
C ASP A 40 -7.11 -5.47 8.62
N LEU A 41 -6.08 -5.86 9.36
CA LEU A 41 -5.26 -4.97 10.21
C LEU A 41 -4.11 -4.30 9.43
N GLY A 42 -4.10 -4.47 8.11
CA GLY A 42 -3.05 -4.02 7.21
C GLY A 42 -3.61 -3.75 5.82
N ALA A 43 -3.04 -4.35 4.79
CA ALA A 43 -3.57 -4.18 3.43
C ALA A 43 -4.99 -4.77 3.29
N SER A 44 -5.88 -4.00 2.66
CA SER A 44 -7.32 -4.31 2.55
C SER A 44 -7.89 -4.11 1.14
N TRP A 45 -7.16 -3.40 0.27
CA TRP A 45 -7.60 -3.00 -1.07
C TRP A 45 -6.72 -3.60 -2.17
N ILE A 46 -7.37 -3.95 -3.27
CA ILE A 46 -6.73 -4.16 -4.57
C ILE A 46 -6.93 -2.87 -5.36
N HIS A 47 -5.84 -2.13 -5.60
CA HIS A 47 -5.87 -0.91 -6.40
C HIS A 47 -5.74 -1.23 -7.89
N GLY A 48 -6.75 -0.87 -8.68
CA GLY A 48 -6.84 -1.24 -10.09
C GLY A 48 -7.16 -2.72 -10.33
N SER A 49 -7.90 -2.98 -11.41
CA SER A 49 -8.37 -4.31 -11.82
C SER A 49 -7.88 -4.74 -13.20
N LYS A 50 -7.38 -3.80 -14.03
CA LYS A 50 -7.03 -4.10 -15.42
C LYS A 50 -5.70 -4.83 -15.52
N ASN A 51 -4.66 -4.31 -14.86
CA ASN A 51 -3.30 -4.85 -14.94
C ASN A 51 -2.79 -5.40 -13.61
N ASN A 52 -3.61 -5.38 -12.55
CA ASN A 52 -3.20 -5.83 -11.24
C ASN A 52 -3.27 -7.38 -11.14
N PRO A 53 -2.13 -8.09 -10.94
CA PRO A 53 -2.14 -9.55 -10.82
C PRO A 53 -2.93 -10.04 -9.60
N MET A 54 -3.09 -9.21 -8.56
CA MET A 54 -3.85 -9.58 -7.36
C MET A 54 -5.34 -9.69 -7.66
N PHE A 55 -5.88 -8.80 -8.51
CA PHE A 55 -7.27 -8.88 -8.95
C PHE A 55 -7.53 -10.19 -9.69
N LYS A 56 -6.63 -10.55 -10.62
CA LYS A 56 -6.70 -11.81 -11.36
C LYS A 56 -6.67 -13.03 -10.43
N ILE A 57 -5.71 -13.07 -9.49
CA ILE A 57 -5.60 -14.15 -8.51
C ILE A 57 -6.88 -14.27 -7.68
N ALA A 58 -7.42 -13.16 -7.17
CA ALA A 58 -8.64 -13.16 -6.37
C ALA A 58 -9.84 -13.72 -7.15
N LYS A 59 -9.99 -13.31 -8.41
CA LYS A 59 -11.06 -13.81 -9.31
C LYS A 59 -10.91 -15.30 -9.60
N GLU A 60 -9.71 -15.76 -9.94
CA GLU A 60 -9.43 -17.17 -10.28
C GLU A 60 -9.60 -18.11 -9.08
N ASN A 61 -9.37 -17.61 -7.86
CA ASN A 61 -9.54 -18.37 -6.62
C ASN A 61 -10.93 -18.16 -5.97
N GLY A 62 -11.83 -17.41 -6.62
CA GLY A 62 -13.22 -17.24 -6.16
C GLY A 62 -13.36 -16.46 -4.84
N TRP A 63 -12.48 -15.51 -4.55
CA TRP A 63 -12.58 -14.69 -3.33
C TRP A 63 -13.78 -13.73 -3.41
N ASP A 64 -14.39 -13.41 -2.26
CA ASP A 64 -15.42 -12.36 -2.19
C ASP A 64 -14.73 -10.99 -2.27
N ILE A 65 -14.75 -10.41 -3.46
CA ILE A 65 -14.26 -9.05 -3.71
C ILE A 65 -15.39 -8.15 -4.21
N ARG A 66 -15.40 -6.89 -3.78
CA ARG A 66 -16.45 -5.92 -4.13
C ARG A 66 -15.84 -4.59 -4.57
N PRO A 67 -16.43 -3.92 -5.58
CA PRO A 67 -15.93 -2.62 -5.98
C PRO A 67 -16.06 -1.63 -4.81
N SER A 68 -15.05 -0.80 -4.62
CA SER A 68 -15.09 0.31 -3.68
C SER A 68 -15.44 1.59 -4.41
N ASP A 69 -16.48 2.30 -3.95
CA ASP A 69 -16.74 3.66 -4.40
C ASP A 69 -16.14 4.64 -3.40
N TYR A 70 -14.95 5.15 -3.71
CA TYR A 70 -14.22 6.10 -2.87
C TYR A 70 -14.99 7.42 -2.70
N PHE A 71 -15.74 7.82 -3.73
CA PHE A 71 -16.47 9.08 -3.74
C PHE A 71 -17.84 8.98 -3.11
N ASN A 72 -18.37 7.77 -2.85
CA ASN A 72 -19.57 7.56 -2.05
C ASN A 72 -19.29 7.70 -0.56
N CYS A 73 -18.83 8.89 -0.16
CA CYS A 73 -18.47 9.22 1.21
C CYS A 73 -19.32 10.38 1.75
N THR A 74 -19.42 10.47 3.07
CA THR A 74 -20.08 11.59 3.74
C THR A 74 -19.16 12.10 4.84
N VAL A 75 -18.79 13.37 4.76
CA VAL A 75 -17.84 13.98 5.68
C VAL A 75 -18.61 14.69 6.80
N PHE A 76 -18.28 14.35 8.04
CA PHE A 76 -18.86 14.96 9.24
C PHE A 76 -17.79 15.74 10.01
N GLN A 77 -18.20 16.82 10.64
CA GLN A 77 -17.43 17.51 11.68
C GLN A 77 -17.42 16.68 12.97
N ASP A 78 -16.55 17.06 13.91
CA ASP A 78 -16.46 16.46 15.25
C ASP A 78 -17.78 16.53 16.04
N ASN A 79 -18.58 17.57 15.80
CA ASN A 79 -19.92 17.77 16.35
C ASN A 79 -21.03 17.01 15.59
N ALA A 80 -20.66 16.07 14.71
CA ALA A 80 -21.55 15.28 13.85
C ALA A 80 -22.37 16.09 12.82
N GLN A 81 -22.03 17.36 12.58
CA GLN A 81 -22.63 18.14 11.51
C GLN A 81 -22.04 17.75 10.16
N LEU A 82 -22.90 17.70 9.15
CA LEU A 82 -22.48 17.43 7.77
C LEU A 82 -21.59 18.58 7.27
N VAL A 83 -20.39 18.25 6.78
CA VAL A 83 -19.55 19.17 6.00
C VAL A 83 -20.18 19.26 4.61
N GLY A 84 -21.22 20.09 4.51
CA GLY A 84 -22.23 20.05 3.44
C GLY A 84 -21.71 20.28 2.03
N ALA A 85 -21.25 19.21 1.40
CA ALA A 85 -21.15 19.08 -0.03
C ALA A 85 -22.03 17.88 -0.42
N GLU A 86 -22.87 18.04 -1.44
CA GLU A 86 -23.30 16.84 -2.18
C GLU A 86 -22.05 16.11 -2.70
N LEU A 87 -22.15 14.79 -2.87
CA LEU A 87 -21.08 13.94 -3.43
C LEU A 87 -20.43 14.56 -4.68
N SER A 88 -21.24 15.20 -5.53
CA SER A 88 -20.81 15.91 -6.73
C SER A 88 -19.85 17.08 -6.45
N GLN A 89 -20.08 17.84 -5.37
CA GLN A 89 -19.24 18.97 -4.97
C GLN A 89 -17.94 18.52 -4.31
N PHE A 90 -17.97 17.41 -3.56
CA PHE A 90 -16.77 16.82 -2.99
C PHE A 90 -15.83 16.35 -4.11
N ARG A 91 -16.35 15.56 -5.06
CA ARG A 91 -15.58 15.10 -6.22
C ARG A 91 -14.99 16.24 -7.03
N LEU A 92 -15.76 17.31 -7.28
CA LEU A 92 -15.22 18.49 -7.96
C LEU A 92 -14.10 19.18 -7.17
N SER A 93 -14.18 19.18 -5.84
CA SER A 93 -13.14 19.77 -4.98
C SER A 93 -11.88 18.91 -4.94
N PHE A 94 -12.05 17.59 -4.96
CA PHE A 94 -10.99 16.60 -5.10
C PHE A 94 -10.22 16.82 -6.41
N ASP A 95 -10.91 16.85 -7.55
CA ASP A 95 -10.28 17.04 -8.86
C ASP A 95 -9.50 18.36 -8.92
N LYS A 96 -10.06 19.43 -8.33
CA LYS A 96 -9.39 20.74 -8.23
C LYS A 96 -8.17 20.75 -7.32
N ALA A 97 -8.14 19.90 -6.29
CA ALA A 97 -7.00 19.78 -5.40
C ALA A 97 -5.82 19.13 -6.14
N TRP A 98 -6.06 18.00 -6.81
CA TRP A 98 -5.06 17.32 -7.63
C TRP A 98 -4.54 18.21 -8.77
N ASP A 99 -5.42 18.82 -9.55
CA ASP A 99 -5.05 19.75 -10.64
C ASP A 99 -4.18 20.93 -10.13
N TYR A 100 -4.45 21.43 -8.91
CA TYR A 100 -3.64 22.49 -8.31
C TYR A 100 -2.21 22.04 -7.96
N ILE A 101 -2.07 20.81 -7.43
CA ILE A 101 -0.79 20.22 -7.04
C ILE A 101 0.02 19.88 -8.29
N GLU A 102 -0.58 19.18 -9.26
CA GLU A 102 0.04 18.80 -10.55
C GLU A 102 0.58 20.03 -11.29
N LYS A 103 -0.23 21.08 -11.43
CA LYS A 103 0.21 22.33 -12.09
C LYS A 103 1.41 22.99 -11.41
N ARG A 104 1.52 22.88 -10.09
CA ARG A 104 2.67 23.42 -9.34
C ARG A 104 3.89 22.54 -9.47
N GLN A 105 3.69 21.24 -9.41
CA GLN A 105 4.73 20.26 -9.66
C GLN A 105 5.35 20.47 -11.06
N ASP A 106 4.51 20.57 -12.09
CA ASP A 106 4.94 20.84 -13.46
C ASP A 106 5.67 22.18 -13.60
N LYS A 107 5.20 23.21 -12.88
CA LYS A 107 5.88 24.50 -12.86
C LYS A 107 7.26 24.40 -12.23
N ILE A 108 7.42 23.67 -11.12
CA ILE A 108 8.72 23.44 -10.47
C ILE A 108 9.67 22.73 -11.44
N ARG A 109 9.19 21.66 -12.12
CA ARG A 109 9.95 20.92 -13.13
C ARG A 109 10.37 21.82 -14.29
N LYS A 110 9.43 22.54 -14.88
CA LYS A 110 9.65 23.42 -16.05
C LYS A 110 10.62 24.57 -15.74
N ASP A 111 10.46 25.19 -14.58
CA ASP A 111 11.32 26.28 -14.13
C ASP A 111 12.68 25.78 -13.60
N LYS A 112 12.92 24.45 -13.56
CA LYS A 112 14.11 23.80 -12.99
C LYS A 112 14.42 24.27 -11.57
N LYS A 113 13.36 24.46 -10.77
CA LYS A 113 13.51 24.87 -9.37
C LYS A 113 13.92 23.67 -8.51
N PRO A 114 14.60 23.91 -7.39
CA PRO A 114 14.84 22.86 -6.41
C PRO A 114 13.52 22.28 -5.91
N ASP A 115 13.55 21.01 -5.52
CA ASP A 115 12.42 20.37 -4.86
C ASP A 115 12.09 21.07 -3.54
N VAL A 116 10.82 20.99 -3.14
CA VAL A 116 10.29 21.59 -1.92
C VAL A 116 9.45 20.56 -1.17
N PRO A 117 9.24 20.75 0.14
CA PRO A 117 8.29 19.93 0.88
C PRO A 117 6.87 19.99 0.27
N LEU A 118 6.20 18.85 0.18
CA LEU A 118 4.80 18.77 -0.28
C LEU A 118 3.88 19.66 0.55
N SER A 119 4.17 19.83 1.85
CA SER A 119 3.43 20.74 2.74
C SER A 119 3.38 22.18 2.22
N GLN A 120 4.40 22.65 1.49
CA GLN A 120 4.39 23.99 0.90
C GLN A 120 3.28 24.15 -0.14
N LEU A 121 3.04 23.13 -0.96
CA LEU A 121 2.00 23.16 -1.99
C LEU A 121 0.61 22.99 -1.35
N VAL A 122 0.49 22.04 -0.43
CA VAL A 122 -0.76 21.73 0.29
C VAL A 122 -1.24 22.93 1.14
N ASN A 123 -0.36 23.54 1.92
CA ASN A 123 -0.73 24.70 2.74
C ASN A 123 -1.17 25.88 1.86
N ALA A 124 -0.44 26.15 0.78
CA ALA A 124 -0.82 27.19 -0.18
C ALA A 124 -2.19 26.91 -0.83
N LEU A 125 -2.53 25.64 -1.10
CA LEU A 125 -3.85 25.25 -1.61
C LEU A 125 -4.95 25.61 -0.62
N ILE A 126 -4.79 25.21 0.65
CA ILE A 126 -5.79 25.46 1.70
C ILE A 126 -5.93 26.96 1.96
N GLU A 127 -4.82 27.68 2.09
CA GLU A 127 -4.80 29.13 2.34
C GLU A 127 -5.44 29.94 1.20
N SER A 128 -5.39 29.43 -0.04
CA SER A 128 -6.03 30.08 -1.19
C SER A 128 -7.57 30.10 -1.12
N LYS A 129 -8.19 29.32 -0.21
CA LYS A 129 -9.65 29.24 -0.09
C LYS A 129 -10.21 30.39 0.74
N LYS A 130 -11.33 30.96 0.26
CA LYS A 130 -11.88 32.24 0.74
C LYS A 130 -12.63 32.12 2.06
N ASN A 131 -13.33 31.00 2.26
CA ASN A 131 -14.16 30.77 3.44
C ASN A 131 -13.73 29.52 4.22
N THR A 132 -14.13 29.46 5.49
CA THR A 132 -13.76 28.38 6.41
C THR A 132 -14.21 27.01 5.92
N LYS A 133 -15.42 26.90 5.38
CA LYS A 133 -15.97 25.63 4.89
C LYS A 133 -15.16 25.05 3.73
N GLU A 134 -14.73 25.88 2.79
CA GLU A 134 -13.82 25.45 1.72
C GLU A 134 -12.46 25.02 2.28
N ARG A 135 -11.92 25.73 3.27
CA ARG A 135 -10.65 25.34 3.91
C ARG A 135 -10.76 23.98 4.60
N GLU A 136 -11.88 23.70 5.26
CA GLU A 136 -12.16 22.40 5.88
C GLU A 136 -12.24 21.28 4.84
N ILE A 137 -12.96 21.50 3.73
CA ILE A 137 -13.07 20.50 2.65
C ILE A 137 -11.70 20.21 2.03
N TYR A 138 -10.93 21.23 1.68
CA TYR A 138 -9.60 21.05 1.09
C TYR A 138 -8.57 20.54 2.10
N GLY A 139 -8.72 20.88 3.38
CA GLY A 139 -7.93 20.30 4.46
C GLY A 139 -8.19 18.80 4.59
N HIS A 140 -9.46 18.39 4.59
CA HIS A 140 -9.83 16.97 4.61
C HIS A 140 -9.26 16.21 3.41
N ILE A 141 -9.45 16.73 2.18
CA ILE A 141 -8.88 16.15 0.96
C ILE A 141 -7.35 16.06 1.08
N SER A 142 -6.70 17.10 1.59
CA SER A 142 -5.24 17.09 1.69
C SER A 142 -4.73 16.05 2.69
N THR A 143 -5.44 15.87 3.80
CA THR A 143 -5.14 14.83 4.78
C THR A 143 -5.40 13.43 4.19
N SER A 144 -6.51 13.21 3.48
CA SER A 144 -6.82 11.89 2.92
C SER A 144 -5.87 11.51 1.78
N GLU A 145 -5.63 12.42 0.83
CA GLU A 145 -4.94 12.10 -0.43
C GLU A 145 -3.42 12.23 -0.38
N PHE A 146 -2.89 13.12 0.47
CA PHE A 146 -1.47 13.43 0.45
C PHE A 146 -0.74 12.98 1.72
N ASP A 147 -1.41 13.00 2.87
CA ASP A 147 -0.82 12.59 4.15
C ASP A 147 -1.07 11.09 4.41
N LEU A 148 -2.35 10.71 4.54
CA LEU A 148 -2.75 9.34 4.90
C LEU A 148 -2.38 8.30 3.84
N GLU A 149 -2.55 8.62 2.55
CA GLU A 149 -2.24 7.71 1.45
C GLU A 149 -0.77 7.25 1.47
N TYR A 150 0.14 8.15 1.82
CA TYR A 150 1.59 7.88 1.81
C TYR A 150 2.16 7.61 3.20
N ALA A 151 1.34 7.75 4.26
CA ALA A 151 1.73 7.64 5.66
C ALA A 151 3.03 8.42 5.99
N GLY A 152 3.18 9.60 5.38
CA GLY A 152 4.40 10.37 5.36
C GLY A 152 4.22 11.78 5.89
N ASP A 153 5.23 12.29 6.61
CA ASP A 153 5.26 13.69 7.03
C ASP A 153 5.36 14.60 5.80
N LEU A 154 4.32 15.39 5.52
CA LEU A 154 4.26 16.32 4.39
C LEU A 154 5.44 17.29 4.33
N ASN A 155 6.11 17.56 5.46
CA ASN A 155 7.31 18.42 5.50
C ASN A 155 8.58 17.74 5.00
N LYS A 156 8.55 16.40 4.87
CA LYS A 156 9.66 15.56 4.40
C LYS A 156 9.36 14.92 3.05
N MET A 157 8.09 14.87 2.65
CA MET A 157 7.68 14.37 1.34
C MET A 157 8.07 15.36 0.24
N SER A 158 8.60 14.81 -0.86
CA SER A 158 8.96 15.55 -2.06
C SER A 158 7.72 16.05 -2.79
N ALA A 159 7.63 17.34 -3.09
CA ALA A 159 6.58 17.85 -3.96
C ALA A 159 6.72 17.33 -5.40
N LEU A 160 7.92 16.99 -5.84
CA LEU A 160 8.21 16.50 -7.20
C LEU A 160 7.99 15.02 -7.43
N HIS A 161 8.02 14.21 -6.36
CA HIS A 161 8.15 12.75 -6.47
C HIS A 161 7.22 11.95 -5.55
N PHE A 162 6.34 12.60 -4.76
CA PHE A 162 5.41 11.85 -3.89
C PHE A 162 4.51 10.88 -4.67
N ASP A 163 4.17 11.22 -5.90
CA ASP A 163 3.27 10.51 -6.81
C ASP A 163 4.00 9.70 -7.88
N SER A 164 5.28 9.35 -7.70
CA SER A 164 6.07 8.67 -8.74
C SER A 164 5.69 7.19 -8.99
N GLY A 165 4.62 6.69 -8.36
CA GLY A 165 4.14 5.32 -8.52
C GLY A 165 3.34 5.14 -9.81
N GLU A 166 3.28 3.91 -10.31
CA GLU A 166 2.35 3.57 -11.40
C GLU A 166 0.92 3.49 -10.85
N THR A 167 -0.02 4.18 -11.49
CA THR A 167 -1.45 4.10 -11.19
C THR A 167 -2.19 3.30 -12.27
N ASP A 168 -3.18 2.52 -11.86
CA ASP A 168 -4.17 1.92 -12.74
C ASP A 168 -5.51 2.60 -12.44
N ASP A 169 -6.00 3.40 -13.40
CA ASP A 169 -7.22 4.22 -13.25
C ASP A 169 -8.52 3.39 -13.22
N SER A 170 -8.43 2.06 -13.24
CA SER A 170 -9.59 1.19 -13.08
C SER A 170 -10.01 1.04 -11.62
N ASP A 171 -11.22 0.52 -11.41
CA ASP A 171 -11.83 0.46 -10.09
C ASP A 171 -10.97 -0.24 -9.04
N ASN A 172 -11.04 0.28 -7.82
CA ASN A 172 -10.47 -0.33 -6.62
C ASN A 172 -11.45 -1.35 -6.02
N TRP A 173 -10.93 -2.37 -5.35
CA TRP A 173 -11.72 -3.49 -4.84
C TRP A 173 -11.38 -3.82 -3.39
N TRP A 174 -12.42 -4.00 -2.57
CA TRP A 174 -12.33 -4.59 -1.25
C TRP A 174 -12.20 -6.10 -1.33
N VAL A 175 -11.39 -6.71 -0.46
CA VAL A 175 -11.35 -8.17 -0.26
C VAL A 175 -12.14 -8.53 1.00
N ILE A 176 -13.44 -8.76 0.83
CA ILE A 176 -14.39 -8.97 1.94
C ILE A 176 -14.09 -10.25 2.73
N SER A 177 -13.59 -11.28 2.05
CA SER A 177 -13.18 -12.53 2.67
C SER A 177 -11.77 -12.49 3.29
N GLY A 178 -11.16 -11.30 3.41
CA GLY A 178 -9.85 -11.10 4.02
C GLY A 178 -8.68 -11.18 3.05
N TYR A 179 -7.76 -10.22 3.15
CA TYR A 179 -6.59 -10.13 2.26
C TYR A 179 -5.53 -11.21 2.57
N GLU A 180 -5.58 -11.85 3.73
CA GLU A 180 -4.66 -12.94 4.10
C GLU A 180 -4.71 -14.14 3.14
N GLN A 181 -5.81 -14.32 2.42
CA GLN A 181 -5.96 -15.37 1.42
C GLN A 181 -4.86 -15.31 0.35
N LEU A 182 -4.34 -14.11 0.05
CA LEU A 182 -3.19 -13.94 -0.84
C LEU A 182 -1.95 -14.61 -0.28
N ILE A 183 -1.68 -14.39 1.00
CA ILE A 183 -0.52 -14.97 1.65
C ILE A 183 -0.67 -16.48 1.73
N GLN A 184 -1.86 -16.99 2.05
CA GLN A 184 -2.14 -18.43 2.08
C GLN A 184 -1.96 -19.07 0.70
N HIS A 185 -2.47 -18.42 -0.36
CA HIS A 185 -2.30 -18.88 -1.74
C HIS A 185 -0.81 -18.94 -2.13
N LEU A 186 -0.06 -17.87 -1.88
CA LEU A 186 1.38 -17.82 -2.17
C LEU A 186 2.21 -18.76 -1.28
N ALA A 187 1.71 -19.08 -0.08
CA ALA A 187 2.38 -20.00 0.84
C ALA A 187 2.22 -21.46 0.47
N ASN A 188 1.24 -21.81 -0.34
CA ASN A 188 0.95 -23.20 -0.66
C ASN A 188 2.19 -23.90 -1.23
N GLY A 189 2.58 -25.02 -0.61
CA GLY A 189 3.77 -25.80 -0.97
C GLY A 189 5.12 -25.19 -0.55
N SER A 190 5.14 -24.05 0.15
CA SER A 190 6.37 -23.41 0.64
C SER A 190 6.83 -24.06 1.95
N GLN A 191 8.15 -24.23 2.10
CA GLN A 191 8.74 -24.56 3.40
C GLN A 191 9.02 -23.26 4.15
N VAL A 192 8.33 -23.05 5.27
CA VAL A 192 8.46 -21.84 6.08
C VAL A 192 8.78 -22.23 7.52
N LEU A 193 9.86 -21.66 8.06
CA LEU A 193 10.17 -21.74 9.49
C LEU A 193 9.85 -20.40 10.13
N LEU A 194 8.94 -20.43 11.08
CA LEU A 194 8.50 -19.27 11.84
C LEU A 194 9.42 -19.04 13.06
N GLU A 195 9.33 -17.84 13.63
CA GLU A 195 10.11 -17.42 14.80
C GLU A 195 11.63 -17.51 14.58
N GLN A 196 12.07 -17.42 13.33
CA GLN A 196 13.47 -17.45 12.92
C GLN A 196 13.96 -16.02 12.65
N VAL A 197 14.26 -15.28 13.72
CA VAL A 197 14.89 -13.95 13.60
C VAL A 197 16.32 -14.15 13.09
N VAL A 198 16.59 -13.73 11.85
CA VAL A 198 17.94 -13.71 11.27
C VAL A 198 18.76 -12.60 11.94
N GLU A 199 19.93 -12.96 12.46
CA GLU A 199 20.84 -12.04 13.15
C GLU A 199 22.11 -11.78 12.34
N GLU A 200 22.54 -12.74 11.53
CA GLU A 200 23.76 -12.64 10.73
C GLU A 200 23.61 -13.42 9.42
N ILE A 201 24.15 -12.84 8.33
CA ILE A 201 24.31 -13.51 7.04
C ILE A 201 25.77 -13.39 6.65
N ASP A 202 26.49 -14.51 6.64
CA ASP A 202 27.87 -14.60 6.16
C ASP A 202 27.87 -15.20 4.75
N TYR A 203 28.31 -14.40 3.78
CA TYR A 203 28.43 -14.77 2.37
C TYR A 203 29.89 -14.68 1.87
N SER A 204 30.86 -14.66 2.78
CA SER A 204 32.30 -14.59 2.44
C SER A 204 32.86 -15.92 1.91
N GLY A 205 32.24 -17.03 2.28
CA GLY A 205 32.63 -18.39 1.88
C GLY A 205 31.90 -18.92 0.64
N LYS A 206 32.21 -20.16 0.26
CA LYS A 206 31.55 -20.87 -0.86
C LYS A 206 30.06 -21.12 -0.62
N ASN A 207 29.67 -21.28 0.65
CA ASN A 207 28.28 -21.41 1.07
C ASN A 207 27.89 -20.18 1.87
N THR A 208 26.67 -19.67 1.68
CA THR A 208 26.10 -18.65 2.54
C THR A 208 25.66 -19.29 3.85
N ILE A 209 26.02 -18.69 4.99
CA ILE A 209 25.62 -19.12 6.32
C ILE A 209 24.65 -18.08 6.87
N VAL A 210 23.48 -18.54 7.32
CA VAL A 210 22.47 -17.70 7.95
C VAL A 210 22.31 -18.12 9.40
N LYS A 211 22.59 -17.21 10.33
CA LYS A 211 22.39 -17.45 11.76
C LYS A 211 21.10 -16.80 12.22
N THR A 212 20.36 -17.55 13.02
CA THR A 212 19.13 -17.10 13.67
C THR A 212 19.20 -17.39 15.17
N LYS A 213 18.28 -16.81 15.95
CA LYS A 213 18.11 -17.18 17.36
C LYS A 213 17.87 -18.68 17.59
N GLY A 214 17.27 -19.37 16.63
CA GLY A 214 16.91 -20.79 16.71
C GLY A 214 17.95 -21.76 16.16
N GLY A 215 18.98 -21.29 15.46
CA GLY A 215 19.98 -22.15 14.83
C GLY A 215 20.71 -21.54 13.64
N ILE A 216 21.57 -22.35 13.02
CA ILE A 216 22.42 -22.00 11.89
C ILE A 216 21.96 -22.78 10.65
N TYR A 217 21.79 -22.07 9.53
CA TYR A 217 21.37 -22.63 8.25
C TYR A 217 22.47 -22.42 7.20
N HIS A 218 22.75 -23.45 6.41
CA HIS A 218 23.68 -23.37 5.28
C HIS A 218 22.91 -23.30 3.97
N ILE A 219 23.07 -22.21 3.24
CA ILE A 219 22.40 -21.93 1.97
C ILE A 219 23.44 -21.98 0.85
N ILE A 220 23.18 -22.81 -0.15
CA ILE A 220 23.96 -22.80 -1.40
C ILE A 220 23.27 -21.78 -2.32
N SER A 221 23.81 -20.56 -2.40
CA SER A 221 23.37 -19.60 -3.42
C SER A 221 23.98 -19.99 -4.76
N THR A 222 23.15 -20.41 -5.72
CA THR A 222 23.58 -20.66 -7.11
C THR A 222 23.18 -19.54 -8.06
N LEU A 223 22.73 -18.39 -7.54
CA LEU A 223 22.43 -17.22 -8.34
C LEU A 223 23.72 -16.39 -8.52
N PRO A 224 24.00 -15.86 -9.72
CA PRO A 224 25.09 -14.91 -9.92
C PRO A 224 24.86 -13.67 -9.04
N GLY A 225 25.94 -13.16 -8.44
CA GLY A 225 25.93 -11.92 -7.67
C GLY A 225 25.84 -10.66 -8.53
#